data_AF-A0A4R8WLX5-F1
#
_entry.id   AF-A0A4R8WLX5-F1
#
_cell.length_a   1.000
_cell.length_b   1.000
_cell.length_c   1.000
_cell.angle_alpha   90.00
_cell.angle_beta   90.00
_cell.angle_gamma   90.00
#
_symmetry.space_group_name_H-M   'P 1'
#
loop_
_entity.id
_entity.type
_entity.pdbx_description
1 polymer ?
#
loop_
_entity_poly.entity_id
_entity_poly.type
_entity_poly.pdbx_seq_one_letter_code
_entity_poly.pdbx_strand_id
1 'polypeptide(L)'
;MARNLVICLDGTGAQPRARGDSNVIKVFGMLDLTDPTKQIAYYDPGVGTFSSSASWGPLARWLSRVGGLAFGNGLRQNLGEAYTWLMREWNPGDRIFVFGFSRGAYTARALSGMLRTIGLLHAGSENLVPYAVSEFTKRSKDDRPQGQDGVTTPSGKTPTSAAPRTPQTVASRAFWAGIDEFSENFARKVNGRSTVRVAYLGAFDTVKAAGFLKWDIKWPYTRKLDNDVRVRHAVSIDEKRRPFREYLVTPSPQSQLEEVWFAGVHTDVGGTFEDDPRLSNVTLKWIVEGALEEGMLVEPGPYAKACTVTELSADGTVHANSWMWKIFIDRTRPIPANAFIHSSVRPRMEAPGLYETRIPSGVQWADPNWIDLAPVPVRAANPIESAPAPTEHPAPAAVATRPTTP
;
A
#
# COMPACT_ATOMS: atom_id res chain seq x y z
N MET A 1 2.65 4.44 24.30
CA MET A 1 1.62 4.87 23.32
C MET A 1 1.99 4.26 21.98
N ALA A 2 1.00 3.85 21.18
CA ALA A 2 1.25 3.35 19.82
C ALA A 2 1.83 4.45 18.93
N ARG A 3 2.91 4.15 18.19
CA ARG A 3 3.49 5.08 17.20
C ARG A 3 3.01 4.74 15.78
N ASN A 4 3.12 5.72 14.89
CA ASN A 4 2.91 5.55 13.46
C ASN A 4 4.23 5.14 12.79
N LEU A 5 4.20 4.10 11.96
CA LEU A 5 5.29 3.73 11.07
C LEU A 5 4.84 3.99 9.63
N VAL A 6 5.46 4.99 8.99
CA VAL A 6 5.09 5.41 7.64
C VAL A 6 6.12 4.89 6.62
N ILE A 7 5.66 4.10 5.65
CA ILE A 7 6.51 3.48 4.64
C ILE A 7 6.14 4.07 3.27
N CYS A 8 7.11 4.69 2.61
CA CYS A 8 6.94 5.33 1.31
C CYS A 8 7.76 4.57 0.26
N LEU A 9 7.09 3.87 -0.66
CA LEU A 9 7.70 3.02 -1.69
C LEU A 9 7.49 3.64 -3.07
N ASP A 10 8.53 4.24 -3.64
CA ASP A 10 8.42 4.97 -4.91
C ASP A 10 8.49 4.06 -6.14
N GLY A 11 8.00 4.59 -7.27
CA GLY A 11 8.10 3.98 -8.59
C GLY A 11 9.41 4.34 -9.30
N THR A 12 9.91 3.46 -10.15
CA THR A 12 11.16 3.75 -10.89
C THR A 12 11.01 4.89 -11.89
N GLY A 13 11.88 5.90 -11.78
CA GLY A 13 11.94 7.13 -12.60
C GLY A 13 12.33 6.94 -14.07
N ALA A 14 11.68 6.03 -14.80
CA ALA A 14 12.06 5.66 -16.17
C ALA A 14 11.48 6.58 -17.27
N GLN A 15 10.99 7.78 -16.94
CA GLN A 15 10.48 8.72 -17.95
C GLN A 15 11.50 9.83 -18.25
N PRO A 16 12.02 9.93 -19.48
CA PRO A 16 13.03 10.94 -19.84
C PRO A 16 12.62 12.41 -19.66
N ARG A 17 11.31 12.69 -19.52
CA ARG A 17 10.75 14.04 -19.29
C ARG A 17 10.30 14.29 -17.86
N ALA A 18 10.16 13.24 -17.04
CA ALA A 18 9.83 13.38 -15.64
C ALA A 18 11.09 13.87 -14.91
N ARG A 19 11.08 15.13 -14.48
CA ARG A 19 12.19 15.74 -13.73
C ARG A 19 11.82 16.06 -12.28
N GLY A 20 10.52 16.05 -11.97
CA GLY A 20 10.01 16.44 -10.66
C GLY A 20 9.78 15.29 -9.70
N ASP A 21 9.31 15.69 -8.53
CA ASP A 21 9.00 14.82 -7.41
C ASP A 21 7.74 13.98 -7.65
N SER A 22 7.82 12.70 -7.30
CA SER A 22 6.64 11.84 -7.19
C SER A 22 5.76 12.29 -6.03
N ASN A 23 4.50 11.88 -6.04
CA ASN A 23 3.63 12.10 -4.90
C ASN A 23 4.09 11.31 -3.66
N VAL A 24 4.84 10.22 -3.83
CA VAL A 24 5.36 9.44 -2.69
C VAL A 24 6.45 10.19 -1.94
N ILE A 25 7.40 10.83 -2.63
CA ILE A 25 8.41 11.68 -1.97
C ILE A 25 7.77 12.95 -1.40
N LYS A 26 6.73 13.51 -2.03
CA LYS A 26 5.96 14.62 -1.45
C LYS A 26 5.26 14.21 -0.15
N VAL A 27 4.67 13.00 -0.07
CA VAL A 27 4.12 12.45 1.18
C VAL A 27 5.21 12.36 2.23
N PHE A 28 6.38 11.78 1.91
CA PHE A 28 7.48 11.66 2.86
C PHE A 28 7.97 13.03 3.36
N GLY A 29 8.11 14.00 2.46
CA GLY A 29 8.57 15.36 2.77
C GLY A 29 7.59 16.21 3.58
N MET A 30 6.34 15.77 3.78
CA MET A 30 5.36 16.47 4.63
C MET A 30 5.11 15.78 5.96
N LEU A 31 5.72 14.62 6.24
CA LEU A 31 5.49 13.92 7.50
C LEU A 31 6.05 14.71 8.68
N ASP A 32 5.28 14.79 9.77
CA ASP A 32 5.82 15.24 11.05
C ASP A 32 6.65 14.10 11.66
N LEU A 33 7.97 14.28 11.64
CA LEU A 33 8.96 13.34 12.18
C LEU A 33 9.73 13.93 13.36
N THR A 34 9.21 15.02 13.96
CA THR A 34 9.87 15.73 15.07
C THR A 34 9.95 14.91 16.35
N ASP A 35 9.00 13.99 16.56
CA ASP A 35 8.91 13.11 17.72
C ASP A 35 8.84 11.62 17.32
N PRO A 36 9.96 10.86 17.43
CA PRO A 36 10.02 9.45 17.04
C PRO A 36 9.18 8.53 17.93
N THR A 37 8.71 9.02 19.09
CA THR A 37 7.77 8.28 19.94
C THR A 37 6.33 8.33 19.40
N LYS A 38 6.05 9.27 18.48
CA LYS A 38 4.76 9.44 17.82
C LYS A 38 4.75 8.89 16.40
N GLN A 39 5.79 9.15 15.62
CA GLN A 39 5.86 8.78 14.21
C GLN A 39 7.30 8.64 13.72
N ILE A 40 7.57 7.59 12.96
CA ILE A 40 8.83 7.38 12.22
C ILE A 40 8.50 6.99 10.78
N ALA A 41 9.47 7.16 9.88
CA ALA A 41 9.27 6.87 8.47
C ALA A 41 10.45 6.16 7.80
N TYR A 42 10.13 5.45 6.72
CA TYR A 42 11.04 4.80 5.80
C TYR A 42 10.71 5.20 4.37
N TYR A 43 11.72 5.54 3.57
CA TYR A 43 11.56 5.85 2.15
C TYR A 43 12.44 4.94 1.30
N ASP A 44 11.84 4.37 0.27
CA ASP A 44 12.49 3.58 -0.76
C ASP A 44 12.32 4.28 -2.12
N PRO A 45 13.42 4.67 -2.81
CA PRO A 45 13.36 5.39 -4.09
C PRO A 45 12.90 4.51 -5.28
N GLY A 46 12.59 3.23 -5.06
CA GLY A 46 12.28 2.26 -6.09
C GLY A 46 13.54 1.66 -6.74
N VAL A 47 13.32 0.75 -7.70
CA VAL A 47 14.39 -0.06 -8.31
C VAL A 47 15.37 0.74 -9.19
N GLY A 48 16.40 1.36 -8.61
CA GLY A 48 17.47 2.03 -9.35
C GLY A 48 18.28 1.06 -10.23
N THR A 49 18.31 1.31 -11.55
CA THR A 49 19.15 0.54 -12.49
C THR A 49 20.60 1.02 -12.38
N PHE A 50 21.38 0.47 -11.45
CA PHE A 50 22.83 0.72 -11.45
C PHE A 50 23.55 -0.14 -12.50
N SER A 51 24.22 0.59 -13.40
CA SER A 51 25.34 0.25 -14.29
C SER A 51 25.31 -1.00 -15.18
N SER A 52 25.40 -0.76 -16.49
CA SER A 52 26.63 -1.12 -17.20
C SER A 52 27.12 0.07 -18.02
N SER A 53 28.31 0.54 -17.66
CA SER A 53 29.08 1.56 -18.36
C SER A 53 29.64 0.96 -19.66
N ALA A 54 28.77 0.69 -20.63
CA ALA A 54 29.08 0.50 -22.05
C ALA A 54 27.79 0.04 -22.76
N SER A 55 27.01 0.95 -23.36
CA SER A 55 25.98 0.58 -24.35
C SER A 55 25.43 1.80 -25.09
N TRP A 56 25.23 1.61 -26.39
CA TRP A 56 25.07 2.61 -27.43
C TRP A 56 23.61 3.10 -27.52
N GLY A 57 23.38 4.41 -27.36
CA GLY A 57 22.14 5.10 -27.73
C GLY A 57 21.02 5.21 -26.66
N PRO A 58 20.08 6.18 -26.82
CA PRO A 58 18.99 6.44 -25.86
C PRO A 58 17.98 5.29 -25.68
N LEU A 59 17.65 4.57 -26.78
CA LEU A 59 16.69 3.47 -26.75
C LEU A 59 17.23 2.24 -26.00
N ALA A 60 18.53 1.93 -26.13
CA ALA A 60 19.18 0.83 -25.42
C ALA A 60 19.29 1.12 -23.91
N ARG A 61 19.63 2.37 -23.53
CA ARG A 61 19.60 2.82 -22.12
C ARG A 61 18.19 2.78 -21.50
N TRP A 62 17.17 3.03 -22.31
CA TRP A 62 15.78 2.93 -21.87
C TRP A 62 15.36 1.46 -21.69
N LEU A 63 15.66 0.59 -22.66
CA LEU A 63 15.43 -0.85 -22.58
C LEU A 63 16.21 -1.51 -21.43
N SER A 64 17.43 -1.07 -21.12
CA SER A 64 18.21 -1.60 -20.00
C SER A 64 17.62 -1.20 -18.64
N ARG A 65 17.06 0.01 -18.53
CA ARG A 65 16.34 0.50 -17.32
C ARG A 65 15.00 -0.19 -17.09
N VAL A 66 14.34 -0.61 -18.17
CA VAL A 66 12.98 -1.17 -18.13
C VAL A 66 12.96 -2.71 -18.21
N GLY A 67 13.97 -3.33 -18.84
CA GLY A 67 13.99 -4.75 -19.20
C GLY A 67 15.05 -5.60 -18.50
N GLY A 68 15.82 -5.06 -17.55
CA GLY A 68 16.83 -5.82 -16.83
C GLY A 68 16.25 -6.94 -15.96
N LEU A 69 16.92 -8.10 -15.94
CA LEU A 69 16.70 -9.21 -14.99
C LEU A 69 16.70 -8.76 -13.51
N ALA A 70 17.24 -7.57 -13.23
CA ALA A 70 17.19 -6.88 -11.94
C ALA A 70 15.79 -6.40 -11.51
N PHE A 71 14.77 -6.48 -12.36
CA PHE A 71 13.48 -5.87 -12.05
C PHE A 71 12.59 -6.71 -11.12
N GLY A 72 12.50 -8.02 -11.35
CA GLY A 72 11.80 -8.92 -10.43
C GLY A 72 12.57 -9.11 -9.12
N ASN A 73 13.91 -9.14 -9.21
CA ASN A 73 14.79 -9.20 -8.04
C ASN A 73 14.77 -7.89 -7.25
N GLY A 74 14.73 -6.74 -7.92
CA GLY A 74 14.64 -5.43 -7.29
C GLY A 74 13.34 -5.27 -6.51
N LEU A 75 12.19 -5.68 -7.05
CA LEU A 75 10.94 -5.63 -6.28
C LEU A 75 10.96 -6.57 -5.06
N ARG A 76 11.60 -7.74 -5.16
CA ARG A 76 11.81 -8.64 -4.01
C ARG A 76 12.74 -8.01 -2.99
N GLN A 77 13.78 -7.32 -3.43
CA GLN A 77 14.72 -6.60 -2.59
C GLN A 77 14.00 -5.47 -1.83
N ASN A 78 13.31 -4.56 -2.53
CA ASN A 78 12.58 -3.46 -1.90
C ASN A 78 11.50 -3.97 -0.92
N LEU A 79 10.81 -5.07 -1.26
CA LEU A 79 9.89 -5.74 -0.33
C LEU A 79 10.62 -6.24 0.93
N GLY A 80 11.76 -6.90 0.76
CA GLY A 80 12.58 -7.40 1.86
C GLY A 80 13.17 -6.29 2.73
N GLU A 81 13.60 -5.18 2.15
CA GLU A 81 14.14 -4.02 2.86
C GLU A 81 13.07 -3.32 3.71
N ALA A 82 11.89 -3.04 3.13
CA ALA A 82 10.76 -2.48 3.87
C ALA A 82 10.27 -3.43 4.98
N TYR A 83 10.23 -4.73 4.71
CA TYR A 83 9.89 -5.76 5.70
C TYR A 83 10.93 -5.82 6.84
N THR A 84 12.23 -5.73 6.51
CA THR A 84 13.33 -5.72 7.49
C THR A 84 13.26 -4.48 8.38
N TRP A 85 12.94 -3.32 7.82
CA TRP A 85 12.76 -2.10 8.60
C TRP A 85 11.60 -2.26 9.60
N LEU A 86 10.47 -2.81 9.16
CA LEU A 86 9.37 -3.14 10.07
C LEU A 86 9.78 -4.14 11.16
N MET A 87 10.56 -5.19 10.85
CA MET A 87 11.01 -6.17 11.85
C MET A 87 11.75 -5.50 13.01
N ARG A 88 12.55 -4.48 12.70
CA ARG A 88 13.36 -3.74 13.68
C ARG A 88 12.52 -2.77 14.48
N GLU A 89 11.61 -2.07 13.81
CA GLU A 89 10.91 -0.93 14.39
C GLU A 89 9.54 -1.29 14.98
N TRP A 90 8.77 -2.16 14.37
CA TRP A 90 7.38 -2.35 14.77
C TRP A 90 7.26 -3.00 16.15
N ASN A 91 6.47 -2.37 17.03
CA ASN A 91 6.04 -2.95 18.29
C ASN A 91 4.54 -3.25 18.28
N PRO A 92 4.07 -4.23 19.07
CA PRO A 92 2.65 -4.48 19.25
C PRO A 92 1.87 -3.21 19.61
N GLY A 93 0.86 -2.89 18.82
CA GLY A 93 0.05 -1.68 18.96
C GLY A 93 0.41 -0.56 17.98
N ASP A 94 1.60 -0.57 17.39
CA ASP A 94 2.00 0.43 16.40
C ASP A 94 1.15 0.33 15.12
N ARG A 95 0.90 1.49 14.50
CA ARG A 95 0.07 1.64 13.30
C ARG A 95 0.95 1.77 12.06
N ILE A 96 0.71 0.93 11.06
CA ILE A 96 1.48 0.93 9.80
C ILE A 96 0.72 1.66 8.71
N PHE A 97 1.36 2.65 8.08
CA PHE A 97 0.88 3.39 6.93
C PHE A 97 1.80 3.08 5.76
N VAL A 98 1.26 2.67 4.62
CA VAL A 98 2.06 2.33 3.44
C VAL A 98 1.59 3.14 2.24
N PHE A 99 2.53 3.82 1.60
CA PHE A 99 2.29 4.58 0.38
C PHE A 99 3.12 3.99 -0.75
N GLY A 100 2.57 3.99 -1.96
CA GLY A 100 3.40 3.72 -3.11
C GLY A 100 2.84 4.18 -4.43
N PHE A 101 3.74 4.35 -5.39
CA PHE A 101 3.42 4.76 -6.76
C PHE A 101 3.88 3.70 -7.76
N SER A 102 3.05 3.41 -8.77
CA SER A 102 3.43 2.55 -9.89
C SER A 102 3.79 1.13 -9.43
N ARG A 103 5.08 0.78 -9.51
CA ARG A 103 5.63 -0.47 -8.98
C ARG A 103 5.82 -0.45 -7.47
N GLY A 104 6.17 0.70 -6.91
CA GLY A 104 6.20 0.88 -5.46
C GLY A 104 4.81 0.65 -4.84
N ALA A 105 3.74 1.02 -5.54
CA ALA A 105 2.37 0.66 -5.15
C ALA A 105 2.12 -0.86 -5.17
N TYR A 106 2.69 -1.56 -6.16
CA TYR A 106 2.65 -3.03 -6.20
C TYR A 106 3.42 -3.64 -5.02
N THR A 107 4.60 -3.11 -4.70
CA THR A 107 5.39 -3.51 -3.52
C THR A 107 4.66 -3.20 -2.21
N ALA A 108 3.96 -2.07 -2.10
CA ALA A 108 3.16 -1.70 -0.93
C ALA A 108 2.04 -2.72 -0.65
N ARG A 109 1.34 -3.13 -1.71
CA ARG A 109 0.32 -4.18 -1.63
C ARG A 109 0.93 -5.53 -1.26
N ALA A 110 2.08 -5.86 -1.83
CA ALA A 110 2.80 -7.08 -1.52
C ALA A 110 3.26 -7.12 -0.06
N LEU A 111 3.73 -5.98 0.48
CA LEU A 111 4.09 -5.84 1.88
C LEU A 111 2.88 -6.09 2.79
N SER A 112 1.72 -5.49 2.48
CA SER A 112 0.48 -5.77 3.21
C SER A 112 0.09 -7.25 3.14
N GLY A 113 0.26 -7.90 1.98
CA GLY A 113 0.03 -9.33 1.81
C GLY A 113 0.97 -10.18 2.66
N MET A 114 2.27 -9.84 2.68
CA MET A 114 3.28 -10.58 3.43
C MET A 114 3.07 -10.44 4.95
N LEU A 115 2.73 -9.24 5.44
CA LEU A 115 2.36 -9.00 6.83
C LEU A 115 1.09 -9.76 7.26
N ARG A 116 0.17 -10.00 6.32
CA ARG A 116 -0.99 -10.84 6.56
C ARG A 116 -0.64 -12.32 6.66
N THR A 117 0.16 -12.82 5.71
CA THR A 117 0.38 -14.27 5.55
C THR A 117 1.51 -14.79 6.42
N ILE A 118 2.67 -14.15 6.36
CA ILE A 118 3.86 -14.54 7.11
C ILE A 118 3.85 -13.87 8.49
N GLY A 119 3.19 -12.73 8.64
CA GLY A 119 3.36 -11.91 9.84
C GLY A 119 4.69 -11.17 9.80
N LEU A 120 5.21 -10.81 10.96
CA LEU A 120 6.49 -10.10 11.09
C LEU A 120 7.50 -10.96 11.87
N LEU A 121 8.65 -11.25 11.27
CA LEU A 121 9.72 -11.99 11.94
C LEU A 121 10.31 -11.20 13.12
N HIS A 122 10.98 -11.91 14.03
CA HIS A 122 11.71 -11.28 15.11
C HIS A 122 12.92 -10.48 14.59
N ALA A 123 13.14 -9.27 15.12
CA ALA A 123 14.42 -8.58 15.00
C ALA A 123 15.58 -9.51 15.40
N GLY A 124 16.67 -9.50 14.63
CA GLY A 124 17.78 -10.46 14.74
C GLY A 124 17.66 -11.67 13.79
N SER A 125 16.52 -11.87 13.14
CA SER A 125 16.29 -12.93 12.13
C SER A 125 16.37 -12.43 10.69
N GLU A 126 17.13 -11.35 10.42
CA GLU A 126 17.26 -10.76 9.08
C GLU A 126 17.80 -11.74 8.03
N ASN A 127 18.58 -12.74 8.43
CA ASN A 127 19.04 -13.82 7.56
C ASN A 127 17.89 -14.67 6.99
N LEU A 128 16.71 -14.66 7.62
CA LEU A 128 15.51 -15.37 7.16
C LEU A 128 14.66 -14.55 6.17
N VAL A 129 14.90 -13.24 6.03
CA VAL A 129 14.11 -12.36 5.15
C VAL A 129 14.15 -12.81 3.69
N PRO A 130 15.30 -13.17 3.09
CA PRO A 130 15.32 -13.67 1.71
C PRO A 130 14.46 -14.92 1.52
N TYR A 131 14.41 -15.81 2.54
CA TYR A 131 13.56 -16.99 2.52
C TYR A 131 12.09 -16.61 2.63
N ALA A 132 11.71 -15.76 3.58
CA ALA A 132 10.34 -15.30 3.74
C ALA A 132 9.81 -14.62 2.46
N VAL A 133 10.60 -13.72 1.86
CA VAL A 133 10.25 -13.09 0.58
C VAL A 133 10.14 -14.13 -0.53
N SER A 134 11.09 -15.07 -0.61
CA SER A 134 11.06 -16.15 -1.61
C SER A 134 9.80 -16.98 -1.49
N GLU A 135 9.47 -17.47 -0.29
CA GLU A 135 8.26 -18.24 0.01
C GLU A 135 7.00 -17.45 -0.36
N PHE A 136 6.85 -16.22 0.13
CA PHE A 136 5.68 -15.37 -0.17
C PHE A 136 5.46 -15.17 -1.67
N THR A 137 6.54 -15.01 -2.42
CA THR A 137 6.49 -14.67 -3.85
C THR A 137 6.63 -15.88 -4.77
N LYS A 138 6.66 -17.12 -4.24
CA LYS A 138 6.52 -18.34 -5.05
C LYS A 138 5.22 -18.28 -5.82
N ARG A 139 5.22 -18.89 -7.01
CA ARG A 139 4.17 -18.80 -8.02
C ARG A 139 2.87 -19.48 -7.57
N SER A 140 2.17 -18.92 -6.57
CA SER A 140 0.79 -19.32 -6.26
C SER A 140 -0.12 -18.78 -7.36
N LYS A 141 -0.98 -19.65 -7.89
CA LYS A 141 -1.96 -19.26 -8.90
C LYS A 141 -3.15 -18.49 -8.32
N ASP A 142 -3.39 -18.55 -7.01
CA ASP A 142 -4.56 -17.94 -6.36
C ASP A 142 -4.27 -17.47 -4.91
N ASP A 143 -5.05 -16.48 -4.44
CA ASP A 143 -5.13 -16.07 -3.04
C ASP A 143 -5.79 -17.18 -2.19
N ARG A 144 -5.58 -17.20 -0.86
CA ARG A 144 -6.25 -18.18 0.02
C ARG A 144 -7.78 -17.94 -0.02
N PRO A 145 -8.63 -18.97 -0.17
CA PRO A 145 -10.07 -18.87 -0.01
C PRO A 145 -10.45 -18.43 1.42
N GLN A 146 -11.51 -17.64 1.54
CA GLN A 146 -12.04 -17.20 2.84
C GLN A 146 -12.42 -18.41 3.73
N GLY A 147 -12.09 -18.33 5.01
CA GLY A 147 -12.48 -19.32 6.04
C GLY A 147 -11.40 -20.36 6.42
N GLN A 148 -10.17 -20.22 5.94
CA GLN A 148 -9.01 -21.02 6.35
C GLN A 148 -7.87 -20.17 6.94
N ASP A 149 -8.17 -18.96 7.39
CA ASP A 149 -7.21 -18.18 8.17
C ASP A 149 -7.06 -18.87 9.53
N GLY A 150 -5.87 -19.38 9.82
CA GLY A 150 -5.53 -20.10 11.03
C GLY A 150 -5.84 -19.28 12.28
N VAL A 151 -7.05 -19.46 12.80
CA VAL A 151 -7.35 -19.30 14.22
C VAL A 151 -7.25 -20.69 14.81
N THR A 152 -6.18 -20.97 15.53
CA THR A 152 -6.21 -22.01 16.56
C THR A 152 -7.15 -21.54 17.67
N THR A 153 -8.46 -21.73 17.47
CA THR A 153 -9.43 -21.72 18.57
C THR A 153 -9.33 -23.06 19.27
N PRO A 154 -9.14 -23.10 20.60
CA PRO A 154 -9.39 -24.31 21.36
C PRO A 154 -10.90 -24.58 21.35
N SER A 155 -11.26 -25.79 20.92
CA SER A 155 -12.54 -26.46 21.20
C SER A 155 -13.81 -25.93 20.50
N GLY A 156 -14.33 -26.79 19.60
CA GLY A 156 -15.75 -27.14 19.50
C GLY A 156 -16.76 -26.04 19.23
N LYS A 157 -17.07 -25.80 17.95
CA LYS A 157 -18.44 -25.55 17.43
C LYS A 157 -18.44 -25.52 15.90
N THR A 158 -19.34 -26.30 15.31
CA THR A 158 -19.58 -26.44 13.87
C THR A 158 -20.15 -25.13 13.28
N PRO A 159 -19.58 -24.55 12.21
CA PRO A 159 -20.24 -23.48 11.48
C PRO A 159 -21.12 -24.07 10.37
N THR A 160 -22.43 -23.87 10.51
CA THR A 160 -23.44 -24.14 9.49
C THR A 160 -23.52 -22.95 8.54
N SER A 161 -23.15 -23.14 7.27
CA SER A 161 -23.58 -22.40 6.06
C SER A 161 -22.43 -22.39 5.04
N ALA A 162 -22.50 -23.28 4.05
CA ALA A 162 -21.47 -23.48 3.06
C ALA A 162 -21.73 -22.59 1.82
N ALA A 163 -20.96 -21.51 1.68
CA ALA A 163 -20.73 -20.91 0.37
C ALA A 163 -19.95 -21.91 -0.53
N PRO A 164 -20.18 -21.93 -1.86
CA PRO A 164 -19.53 -22.88 -2.75
C PRO A 164 -18.00 -22.75 -2.71
N ARG A 165 -17.33 -23.79 -2.20
CA ARG A 165 -15.87 -23.85 -2.08
C ARG A 165 -15.26 -24.11 -3.45
N THR A 166 -14.47 -23.18 -3.98
CA THR A 166 -13.65 -23.43 -5.16
C THR A 166 -12.63 -24.55 -4.84
N PRO A 167 -12.54 -25.63 -5.64
CA PRO A 167 -11.61 -26.72 -5.35
C PRO A 167 -10.15 -26.26 -5.43
N GLN A 168 -9.44 -26.25 -4.30
CA GLN A 168 -7.99 -26.01 -4.29
C GLN A 168 -7.24 -27.24 -4.81
N THR A 169 -6.22 -26.98 -5.63
CA THR A 169 -5.23 -28.00 -6.02
C THR A 169 -4.37 -28.44 -4.83
N VAL A 170 -3.84 -29.67 -4.87
CA VAL A 170 -2.90 -30.19 -3.85
C VAL A 170 -1.68 -29.27 -3.71
N ALA A 171 -1.16 -28.75 -4.82
CA ALA A 171 -0.04 -27.82 -4.83
C ALA A 171 -0.35 -26.50 -4.08
N SER A 172 -1.57 -25.96 -4.22
CA SER A 172 -1.99 -24.75 -3.49
C SER A 172 -2.09 -25.00 -1.99
N ARG A 173 -2.61 -26.17 -1.56
CA ARG A 173 -2.66 -26.55 -0.14
C ARG A 173 -1.27 -26.69 0.46
N ALA A 174 -0.37 -27.39 -0.22
CA ALA A 174 1.01 -27.58 0.23
C ALA A 174 1.77 -26.25 0.35
N PHE A 175 1.55 -25.33 -0.59
CA PHE A 175 2.12 -23.99 -0.54
C PHE A 175 1.68 -23.23 0.72
N TRP A 176 0.38 -23.19 1.00
CA TRP A 176 -0.14 -22.48 2.17
C TRP A 176 0.24 -23.13 3.49
N ALA A 177 0.30 -24.46 3.56
CA ALA A 177 0.78 -25.18 4.73
C ALA A 177 2.24 -24.82 5.06
N GLY A 178 3.11 -24.69 4.05
CA GLY A 178 4.49 -24.25 4.24
C GLY A 178 4.61 -22.81 4.74
N ILE A 179 3.76 -21.90 4.25
CA ILE A 179 3.68 -20.51 4.75
C ILE A 179 3.21 -20.49 6.21
N ASP A 180 2.19 -21.29 6.55
CA ASP A 180 1.66 -21.36 7.91
C ASP A 180 2.71 -21.94 8.88
N GLU A 181 3.39 -23.03 8.52
CA GLU A 181 4.47 -23.60 9.32
C GLU A 181 5.63 -22.62 9.52
N PHE A 182 6.02 -21.89 8.47
CA PHE A 182 7.06 -20.87 8.57
C PHE A 182 6.63 -19.72 9.51
N SER A 183 5.41 -19.22 9.35
CA SER A 183 4.83 -18.16 10.18
C SER A 183 4.75 -18.60 11.65
N GLU A 184 4.26 -19.80 11.92
CA GLU A 184 4.11 -20.35 13.28
C GLU A 184 5.45 -20.46 14.02
N ASN A 185 6.52 -20.79 13.31
CA ASN A 185 7.84 -21.01 13.90
C ASN A 185 8.66 -19.73 14.06
N PHE A 186 8.53 -18.75 13.15
CA PHE A 186 9.46 -17.62 13.07
C PHE A 186 8.81 -16.24 13.26
N ALA A 187 7.49 -16.12 13.10
CA ALA A 187 6.81 -14.84 13.24
C ALA A 187 6.51 -14.49 14.70
N ARG A 188 6.55 -13.19 14.99
CA ARG A 188 6.08 -12.62 16.25
C ARG A 188 4.59 -12.88 16.40
N LYS A 189 4.18 -13.39 17.56
CA LYS A 189 2.76 -13.58 17.90
C LYS A 189 2.28 -12.47 18.81
N VAL A 190 1.21 -11.79 18.41
CA VAL A 190 0.47 -10.83 19.24
C VAL A 190 -0.92 -11.37 19.50
N ASN A 191 -1.26 -11.60 20.76
CA ASN A 191 -2.53 -12.22 21.17
C ASN A 191 -2.80 -13.55 20.43
N GLY A 192 -1.76 -14.37 20.25
CA GLY A 192 -1.84 -15.66 19.58
C GLY A 192 -1.98 -15.59 18.05
N ARG A 193 -1.81 -14.42 17.42
CA ARG A 193 -1.87 -14.25 15.96
C ARG A 193 -0.55 -13.70 15.42
N SER A 194 -0.12 -14.21 14.26
CA SER A 194 1.08 -13.72 13.56
C SER A 194 0.79 -12.53 12.63
N THR A 195 -0.46 -12.37 12.19
CA THR A 195 -0.86 -11.31 11.25
C THR A 195 -0.65 -9.92 11.83
N VAL A 196 0.04 -9.07 11.07
CA VAL A 196 0.23 -7.65 11.38
C VAL A 196 -0.63 -6.80 10.44
N ARG A 197 -1.49 -5.97 11.04
CA ARG A 197 -2.43 -5.13 10.30
C ARG A 197 -1.76 -3.87 9.74
N VAL A 198 -2.18 -3.48 8.54
CA VAL A 198 -1.86 -2.18 7.94
C VAL A 198 -3.06 -1.26 8.19
N ALA A 199 -2.83 -0.11 8.80
CA ALA A 199 -3.91 0.85 9.09
C ALA A 199 -4.40 1.53 7.80
N TYR A 200 -3.45 1.96 6.97
CA TYR A 200 -3.75 2.69 5.74
C TYR A 200 -2.80 2.30 4.60
N LEU A 201 -3.36 2.10 3.40
CA LEU A 201 -2.60 1.93 2.16
C LEU A 201 -3.03 2.96 1.11
N GLY A 202 -2.13 3.90 0.81
CA GLY A 202 -2.29 4.90 -0.24
C GLY A 202 -1.56 4.49 -1.52
N ALA A 203 -2.29 4.17 -2.58
CA ALA A 203 -1.72 3.72 -3.84
C ALA A 203 -1.96 4.75 -4.97
N PHE A 204 -0.89 5.13 -5.65
CA PHE A 204 -0.93 5.92 -6.88
C PHE A 204 -0.71 5.02 -8.10
N ASP A 205 -1.72 4.92 -8.95
CA ASP A 205 -1.80 4.22 -10.23
C ASP A 205 -0.97 2.92 -10.30
N THR A 206 -1.42 1.89 -9.59
CA THR A 206 -0.66 0.64 -9.48
C THR A 206 -0.54 -0.03 -10.84
N VAL A 207 0.70 -0.35 -11.23
CA VAL A 207 0.97 -1.10 -12.46
C VAL A 207 1.73 -2.37 -12.16
N LYS A 208 1.38 -3.43 -12.89
CA LYS A 208 2.05 -4.70 -12.75
C LYS A 208 3.46 -4.61 -13.32
N ALA A 209 4.42 -5.02 -12.51
CA ALA A 209 5.82 -5.22 -12.86
C ALA A 209 6.01 -5.86 -14.28
N ALA A 210 5.25 -6.92 -14.54
CA ALA A 210 5.30 -7.77 -15.74
C ALA A 210 5.08 -7.11 -17.12
N GLY A 211 4.54 -5.89 -17.19
CA GLY A 211 3.97 -5.32 -18.42
C GLY A 211 4.94 -5.21 -19.61
N PHE A 212 6.23 -5.24 -19.35
CA PHE A 212 7.29 -5.07 -20.36
C PHE A 212 7.84 -6.35 -20.96
N LEU A 213 7.75 -7.48 -20.23
CA LEU A 213 8.55 -8.66 -20.55
C LEU A 213 7.72 -9.96 -20.66
N LYS A 214 6.37 -9.88 -20.70
CA LYS A 214 5.44 -11.05 -20.73
C LYS A 214 5.60 -12.06 -19.57
N TRP A 215 6.34 -11.72 -18.51
CA TRP A 215 6.48 -12.56 -17.30
C TRP A 215 5.38 -12.24 -16.30
N ASP A 216 4.33 -13.05 -16.21
CA ASP A 216 3.18 -12.84 -15.32
C ASP A 216 3.56 -13.04 -13.82
N ILE A 217 4.20 -12.05 -13.19
CA ILE A 217 4.52 -12.05 -11.75
C ILE A 217 3.21 -11.90 -10.96
N LYS A 218 2.71 -12.97 -10.35
CA LYS A 218 1.54 -12.92 -9.47
C LYS A 218 1.99 -13.23 -8.05
N TRP A 219 2.01 -12.21 -7.21
CA TRP A 219 2.21 -12.37 -5.77
C TRP A 219 0.87 -12.40 -5.05
N PRO A 220 0.72 -13.25 -4.01
CA PRO A 220 -0.51 -13.34 -3.24
C PRO A 220 -0.92 -11.98 -2.64
N TYR A 221 -2.23 -11.78 -2.46
CA TYR A 221 -2.84 -10.63 -1.80
C TYR A 221 -2.46 -9.25 -2.40
N THR A 222 -2.00 -9.22 -3.65
CA THR A 222 -1.71 -7.95 -4.35
C THR A 222 -2.93 -7.38 -5.06
N ARG A 223 -3.94 -8.20 -5.38
CA ARG A 223 -5.26 -7.75 -5.84
C ARG A 223 -6.29 -7.74 -4.72
N LYS A 224 -6.29 -8.75 -3.85
CA LYS A 224 -7.24 -8.86 -2.74
C LYS A 224 -6.54 -8.51 -1.43
N LEU A 225 -6.77 -7.30 -0.92
CA LEU A 225 -6.04 -6.75 0.23
C LEU A 225 -6.69 -7.11 1.57
N ASP A 226 -6.74 -8.40 1.89
CA ASP A 226 -7.49 -8.97 3.03
C ASP A 226 -6.89 -8.68 4.43
N ASN A 227 -6.33 -7.51 4.71
CA ASN A 227 -5.58 -7.25 5.97
C ASN A 227 -6.25 -6.25 6.94
N ASP A 228 -7.59 -6.17 6.95
CA ASP A 228 -8.36 -5.16 7.72
C ASP A 228 -7.90 -3.72 7.41
N VAL A 229 -7.38 -3.51 6.21
CA VAL A 229 -6.72 -2.27 5.79
C VAL A 229 -7.71 -1.33 5.11
N ARG A 230 -7.58 -0.04 5.40
CA ARG A 230 -8.21 1.01 4.61
C ARG A 230 -7.32 1.35 3.42
N VAL A 231 -7.88 1.27 2.22
CA VAL A 231 -7.15 1.42 0.97
C VAL A 231 -7.76 2.56 0.18
N ARG A 232 -6.94 3.57 -0.15
CA ARG A 232 -7.26 4.52 -1.23
C ARG A 232 -6.35 4.23 -2.42
N HIS A 233 -6.95 4.00 -3.58
CA HIS A 233 -6.21 3.76 -4.82
C HIS A 233 -6.65 4.76 -5.90
N ALA A 234 -5.75 5.68 -6.25
CA ALA A 234 -5.94 6.62 -7.34
C ALA A 234 -5.53 5.97 -8.67
N VAL A 235 -6.42 5.94 -9.66
CA VAL A 235 -6.20 5.28 -10.96
C VAL A 235 -6.21 6.29 -12.11
N SER A 236 -5.26 6.20 -13.03
CA SER A 236 -5.19 7.12 -14.17
C SER A 236 -6.21 6.76 -15.27
N ILE A 237 -6.93 7.77 -15.76
CA ILE A 237 -7.86 7.65 -16.88
C ILE A 237 -7.09 7.68 -18.21
N ASP A 238 -6.18 8.63 -18.43
CA ASP A 238 -5.62 8.92 -19.76
C ASP A 238 -4.40 8.09 -20.15
N GLU A 239 -3.97 7.16 -19.29
CA GLU A 239 -2.84 6.29 -19.62
C GLU A 239 -3.17 5.33 -20.77
N LYS A 240 -2.33 5.34 -21.81
CA LYS A 240 -2.53 4.57 -23.05
C LYS A 240 -1.45 3.52 -23.30
N ARG A 241 -0.33 3.54 -22.57
CA ARG A 241 0.79 2.63 -22.77
C ARG A 241 0.39 1.22 -22.36
N ARG A 242 0.39 0.29 -23.30
CA ARG A 242 0.07 -1.13 -23.06
C ARG A 242 0.80 -1.78 -21.88
N PRO A 243 2.09 -1.50 -21.59
CA PRO A 243 2.76 -2.04 -20.41
C PRO A 243 2.24 -1.51 -19.07
N PHE A 244 1.60 -0.34 -19.06
CA PHE A 244 1.03 0.31 -17.88
C PHE A 244 -0.47 -0.02 -17.75
N ARG A 245 -0.80 -1.32 -17.74
CA ARG A 245 -2.17 -1.78 -17.50
C ARG A 245 -2.57 -1.49 -16.05
N GLU A 246 -3.79 -1.03 -15.89
CA GLU A 246 -4.46 -0.84 -14.63
C GLU A 246 -4.42 -2.14 -13.79
N TYR A 247 -3.98 -2.00 -12.53
CA TYR A 247 -3.95 -3.10 -11.58
C TYR A 247 -4.96 -2.85 -10.45
N LEU A 248 -6.24 -2.98 -10.81
CA LEU A 248 -7.37 -2.75 -9.90
C LEU A 248 -7.37 -3.74 -8.72
N VAL A 249 -7.83 -3.25 -7.57
CA VAL A 249 -8.05 -4.02 -6.35
C VAL A 249 -9.35 -4.80 -6.48
N THR A 250 -9.34 -6.08 -6.10
CA THR A 250 -10.54 -6.89 -5.96
C THR A 250 -11.18 -6.58 -4.61
N PRO A 251 -12.44 -6.09 -4.56
CA PRO A 251 -13.12 -5.80 -3.31
C PRO A 251 -13.15 -7.01 -2.37
N SER A 252 -13.04 -6.73 -1.07
CA SER A 252 -13.12 -7.72 -0.02
C SER A 252 -13.86 -7.16 1.19
N PRO A 253 -14.68 -7.97 1.89
CA PRO A 253 -15.31 -7.55 3.15
C PRO A 253 -14.31 -7.28 4.28
N GLN A 254 -13.05 -7.71 4.13
CA GLN A 254 -11.97 -7.49 5.10
C GLN A 254 -11.13 -6.24 4.80
N SER A 255 -11.56 -5.40 3.86
CA SER A 255 -10.83 -4.17 3.51
C SER A 255 -11.81 -3.04 3.19
N GLN A 256 -11.49 -1.84 3.62
CA GLN A 256 -12.25 -0.65 3.23
C GLN A 256 -11.61 -0.07 1.97
N LEU A 257 -12.18 -0.37 0.81
CA LEU A 257 -11.62 0.04 -0.48
C LEU A 257 -12.32 1.27 -1.05
N GLU A 258 -11.54 2.32 -1.26
CA GLU A 258 -11.88 3.49 -2.07
C GLU A 258 -10.96 3.46 -3.31
N GLU A 259 -11.45 2.95 -4.45
CA GLU A 259 -10.70 2.96 -5.72
C GLU A 259 -11.34 3.98 -6.67
N VAL A 260 -10.61 5.07 -6.94
CA VAL A 260 -11.14 6.26 -7.61
C VAL A 260 -10.28 6.59 -8.84
N TRP A 261 -10.95 6.89 -9.95
CA TRP A 261 -10.30 7.27 -11.20
C TRP A 261 -10.14 8.79 -11.33
N PHE A 262 -8.96 9.21 -11.77
CA PHE A 262 -8.56 10.60 -11.89
C PHE A 262 -8.11 10.93 -13.33
N ALA A 263 -8.29 12.19 -13.72
CA ALA A 263 -7.82 12.68 -15.00
C ALA A 263 -6.29 12.64 -15.09
N GLY A 264 -5.77 12.48 -16.31
CA GLY A 264 -4.34 12.47 -16.60
C GLY A 264 -3.76 11.08 -16.81
N VAL A 265 -2.52 11.04 -17.31
CA VAL A 265 -1.74 9.80 -17.51
C VAL A 265 -1.19 9.26 -16.19
N HIS A 266 -0.48 8.13 -16.22
CA HIS A 266 0.11 7.50 -15.02
C HIS A 266 0.86 8.47 -14.10
N THR A 267 1.57 9.41 -14.70
CA THR A 267 2.41 10.40 -14.03
C THR A 267 1.63 11.63 -13.58
N ASP A 268 0.50 11.95 -14.22
CA ASP A 268 -0.42 12.97 -13.72
C ASP A 268 -1.14 12.51 -12.46
N VAL A 269 -1.24 11.20 -12.21
CA VAL A 269 -1.74 10.64 -10.95
C VAL A 269 -0.64 10.44 -9.92
N GLY A 270 0.56 10.03 -10.37
CA GLY A 270 1.68 9.70 -9.50
C GLY A 270 2.66 10.82 -9.17
N GLY A 271 2.57 11.97 -9.85
CA GLY A 271 3.56 13.06 -9.79
C GLY A 271 4.72 12.90 -10.77
N THR A 272 5.70 13.81 -10.69
CA THR A 272 6.94 13.97 -11.48
C THR A 272 6.94 14.92 -12.71
N PHE A 273 5.79 15.47 -13.10
CA PHE A 273 5.73 16.60 -14.04
C PHE A 273 5.83 17.92 -13.27
N GLU A 274 6.92 18.67 -13.50
CA GLU A 274 7.16 19.96 -12.84
C GLU A 274 6.46 21.12 -13.55
N ASP A 275 6.22 20.97 -14.85
CA ASP A 275 5.61 21.99 -15.70
C ASP A 275 4.16 22.27 -15.32
N ASP A 276 3.40 21.23 -14.96
CA ASP A 276 2.04 21.40 -14.46
C ASP A 276 1.63 20.27 -13.48
N PRO A 277 1.91 20.41 -12.17
CA PRO A 277 1.63 19.36 -11.19
C PRO A 277 0.16 19.32 -10.75
N ARG A 278 -0.73 20.19 -11.28
CA ARG A 278 -2.10 20.39 -10.76
C ARG A 278 -2.90 19.11 -10.63
N LEU A 279 -2.91 18.25 -11.65
CA LEU A 279 -3.61 16.96 -11.60
C LEU A 279 -3.05 16.04 -10.50
N SER A 280 -1.73 15.99 -10.37
CA SER A 280 -1.06 15.15 -9.37
C SER A 280 -1.23 15.67 -7.95
N ASN A 281 -1.43 16.98 -7.77
CA ASN A 281 -1.70 17.55 -6.45
C ASN A 281 -3.12 17.18 -5.97
N VAL A 282 -4.10 17.05 -6.89
CA VAL A 282 -5.44 16.56 -6.54
C VAL A 282 -5.39 15.12 -6.03
N THR A 283 -4.65 14.24 -6.70
CA THR A 283 -4.50 12.85 -6.24
C THR A 283 -3.70 12.76 -4.94
N LEU A 284 -2.66 13.58 -4.79
CA LEU A 284 -1.86 13.68 -3.56
C LEU A 284 -2.73 14.06 -2.37
N LYS A 285 -3.50 15.16 -2.49
CA LYS A 285 -4.42 15.63 -1.45
C LYS A 285 -5.36 14.50 -1.03
N TRP A 286 -6.04 13.88 -1.99
CA TRP A 286 -7.03 12.84 -1.70
C TRP A 286 -6.44 11.62 -0.98
N ILE A 287 -5.22 11.19 -1.35
CA ILE A 287 -4.52 10.10 -0.64
C ILE A 287 -4.09 10.55 0.77
N VAL A 288 -3.48 11.73 0.90
CA VAL A 288 -2.99 12.21 2.21
C VAL A 288 -4.13 12.38 3.19
N GLU A 289 -5.25 12.97 2.79
CA GLU A 289 -6.40 13.19 3.67
C GLU A 289 -6.98 11.89 4.22
N GLY A 290 -6.98 10.82 3.43
CA GLY A 290 -7.41 9.50 3.92
C GLY A 290 -6.47 8.95 4.98
N ALA A 291 -5.18 9.26 4.90
CA ALA A 291 -4.22 8.90 5.94
C ALA A 291 -4.33 9.79 7.19
N LEU A 292 -4.69 11.07 7.03
CA LEU A 292 -4.96 11.97 8.16
C LEU A 292 -6.19 11.52 8.96
N GLU A 293 -7.24 11.03 8.28
CA GLU A 293 -8.41 10.40 8.91
C GLU A 293 -8.02 9.17 9.76
N GLU A 294 -6.96 8.45 9.35
CA GLU A 294 -6.37 7.35 10.13
C GLU A 294 -5.33 7.82 11.16
N GLY A 295 -5.10 9.12 11.31
CA GLY A 295 -4.21 9.70 12.33
C GLY A 295 -2.73 9.74 11.95
N MET A 296 -2.40 9.70 10.65
CA MET A 296 -1.04 10.06 10.18
C MET A 296 -0.75 11.52 10.53
N LEU A 297 0.48 11.82 10.94
CA LEU A 297 0.89 13.17 11.32
C LEU A 297 1.67 13.85 10.17
N VAL A 298 1.37 15.12 9.92
CA VAL A 298 2.01 15.92 8.88
C VAL A 298 2.39 17.29 9.42
N GLU A 299 3.45 17.89 8.88
CA GLU A 299 3.79 19.28 9.14
C GLU A 299 2.81 20.21 8.41
N PRO A 300 2.14 21.15 9.10
CA PRO A 300 1.08 21.98 8.48
C PRO A 300 1.53 22.79 7.26
N GLY A 301 2.76 23.31 7.28
CA GLY A 301 3.30 24.13 6.18
C GLY A 301 3.50 23.32 4.89
N PRO A 302 4.34 22.28 4.90
CA PRO A 302 4.50 21.37 3.76
C PRO A 302 3.19 20.76 3.28
N TYR A 303 2.31 20.34 4.19
CA TYR A 303 1.00 19.79 3.84
C TYR A 303 0.13 20.81 3.09
N ALA A 304 -0.07 22.02 3.63
CA ALA A 304 -0.85 23.06 2.95
C ALA A 304 -0.26 23.42 1.59
N LYS A 305 1.07 23.57 1.51
CA LYS A 305 1.76 23.88 0.24
C LYS A 305 1.51 22.82 -0.84
N ALA A 306 1.49 21.55 -0.47
CA ALA A 306 1.37 20.44 -1.42
C ALA A 306 -0.08 20.07 -1.75
N CYS A 307 -1.00 20.24 -0.79
CA CYS A 307 -2.37 19.73 -0.85
C CYS A 307 -3.45 20.82 -1.00
N THR A 308 -3.10 22.12 -0.96
CA THR A 308 -4.06 23.16 -1.36
C THR A 308 -4.31 23.11 -2.86
N VAL A 309 -5.53 22.75 -3.24
CA VAL A 309 -6.01 22.71 -4.62
C VAL A 309 -7.17 23.68 -4.81
N THR A 310 -7.47 24.02 -6.05
CA THR A 310 -8.57 24.92 -6.44
C THR A 310 -9.34 24.33 -7.60
N GLU A 311 -10.46 24.93 -8.00
CA GLU A 311 -11.18 24.54 -9.23
C GLU A 311 -10.24 24.49 -10.44
N LEU A 312 -9.32 25.45 -10.58
CA LEU A 312 -8.31 25.48 -11.65
C LEU A 312 -7.37 24.26 -11.66
N SER A 313 -7.31 23.50 -10.57
CA SER A 313 -6.54 22.26 -10.51
C SER A 313 -7.16 21.15 -11.37
N ALA A 314 -8.49 21.16 -11.55
CA ALA A 314 -9.20 20.25 -12.45
C ALA A 314 -8.77 20.43 -13.92
N ASP A 315 -8.39 21.65 -14.29
CA ASP A 315 -7.96 22.06 -15.64
C ASP A 315 -6.46 21.86 -15.90
N GLY A 316 -5.77 21.08 -15.05
CA GLY A 316 -4.37 20.73 -15.25
C GLY A 316 -4.09 20.10 -16.63
N THR A 317 -2.88 20.27 -17.15
CA THR A 317 -2.53 19.68 -18.44
C THR A 317 -2.50 18.15 -18.34
N VAL A 318 -3.16 17.45 -19.29
CA VAL A 318 -2.96 16.00 -19.46
C VAL A 318 -1.71 15.82 -20.28
N HIS A 319 -0.63 15.36 -19.65
CA HIS A 319 0.67 15.32 -20.30
C HIS A 319 0.74 14.22 -21.36
N ALA A 320 1.47 14.51 -22.44
CA ALA A 320 1.71 13.52 -23.49
C ALA A 320 2.83 12.56 -23.09
N ASN A 321 2.57 11.26 -23.23
CA ASN A 321 3.61 10.24 -23.14
C ASN A 321 4.72 10.51 -24.18
N SER A 322 5.98 10.21 -23.81
CA SER A 322 7.13 10.37 -24.71
C SER A 322 6.88 9.74 -26.09
N TRP A 323 7.35 10.39 -27.16
CA TRP A 323 7.14 9.96 -28.54
C TRP A 323 7.63 8.52 -28.81
N MET A 324 8.62 8.05 -28.06
CA MET A 324 9.13 6.68 -28.11
C MET A 324 8.08 5.62 -27.74
N TRP A 325 6.94 6.01 -27.14
CA TRP A 325 5.85 5.09 -26.85
C TRP A 325 4.87 4.91 -28.00
N LYS A 326 4.87 5.81 -28.99
CA LYS A 326 3.98 5.74 -30.17
C LYS A 326 4.25 4.51 -31.06
N ILE A 327 5.41 3.88 -30.92
CA ILE A 327 5.72 2.59 -31.57
C ILE A 327 4.99 1.40 -30.92
N PHE A 328 4.52 1.55 -29.69
CA PHE A 328 3.66 0.57 -29.03
C PHE A 328 2.20 1.00 -29.28
N ILE A 329 1.37 0.09 -29.80
CA ILE A 329 -0.04 0.36 -30.07
C ILE A 329 -0.73 0.89 -28.80
N ASP A 330 -1.36 2.06 -28.88
CA ASP A 330 -2.12 2.65 -27.78
C ASP A 330 -3.26 1.74 -27.33
N ARG A 331 -3.56 1.75 -26.04
CA ARG A 331 -4.72 1.07 -25.44
C ARG A 331 -5.40 2.01 -24.46
N THR A 332 -6.66 2.33 -24.73
CA THR A 332 -7.52 2.98 -23.74
C THR A 332 -7.80 2.04 -22.57
N ARG A 333 -7.67 2.54 -21.34
CA ARG A 333 -8.04 1.79 -20.14
C ARG A 333 -9.58 1.63 -20.07
N PRO A 334 -10.08 0.40 -19.87
CA PRO A 334 -11.51 0.18 -19.63
C PRO A 334 -11.87 0.62 -18.21
N ILE A 335 -12.80 1.56 -18.11
CA ILE A 335 -13.36 2.02 -16.82
C ILE A 335 -14.59 1.16 -16.49
N PRO A 336 -14.67 0.54 -15.31
CA PRO A 336 -15.86 -0.20 -14.89
C PRO A 336 -17.13 0.67 -14.90
N ALA A 337 -18.26 0.08 -15.24
CA ALA A 337 -19.52 0.82 -15.39
C ALA A 337 -19.99 1.51 -14.09
N ASN A 338 -19.66 0.93 -12.94
CA ASN A 338 -19.97 1.42 -11.60
C ASN A 338 -18.72 1.96 -10.87
N ALA A 339 -17.69 2.36 -11.60
CA ALA A 339 -16.47 2.91 -10.99
C ALA A 339 -16.75 4.24 -10.28
N PHE A 340 -15.94 4.54 -9.26
CA PHE A 340 -15.88 5.88 -8.70
C PHE A 340 -14.93 6.75 -9.53
N ILE A 341 -15.40 7.92 -9.95
CA ILE A 341 -14.63 8.96 -10.62
C ILE A 341 -14.51 10.13 -9.64
N HIS A 342 -13.32 10.71 -9.53
CA HIS A 342 -13.11 11.87 -8.67
C HIS A 342 -13.88 13.10 -9.21
N SER A 343 -14.48 13.89 -8.32
CA SER A 343 -15.31 15.05 -8.73
C SER A 343 -14.54 16.12 -9.50
N SER A 344 -13.20 16.19 -9.37
CA SER A 344 -12.36 17.06 -10.21
C SER A 344 -12.37 16.70 -11.70
N VAL A 345 -12.95 15.57 -12.11
CA VAL A 345 -13.09 15.20 -13.53
C VAL A 345 -14.32 15.84 -14.17
N ARG A 346 -15.31 16.33 -13.39
CA ARG A 346 -16.56 16.90 -13.92
C ARG A 346 -16.35 18.04 -14.92
N PRO A 347 -15.49 19.04 -14.66
CA PRO A 347 -15.29 20.14 -15.62
C PRO A 347 -14.81 19.65 -17.01
N ARG A 348 -14.12 18.50 -17.05
CA ARG A 348 -13.64 17.89 -18.30
C ARG A 348 -14.73 17.16 -19.08
N MET A 349 -15.82 16.76 -18.43
CA MET A 349 -16.99 16.19 -19.09
C MET A 349 -17.88 17.27 -19.69
N GLU A 350 -17.87 18.47 -19.13
CA GLU A 350 -18.66 19.61 -19.62
C GLU A 350 -18.00 20.27 -20.85
N ALA A 351 -16.68 20.15 -20.98
CA ALA A 351 -15.96 20.55 -22.19
C ALA A 351 -16.17 19.52 -23.31
N PRO A 352 -16.60 19.93 -24.53
CA PRO A 352 -16.73 19.02 -25.66
C PRO A 352 -15.41 18.29 -25.94
N GLY A 353 -15.42 16.96 -25.94
CA GLY A 353 -14.18 16.22 -26.14
C GLY A 353 -14.23 14.73 -25.78
N LEU A 354 -13.06 14.18 -25.45
CA LEU A 354 -12.86 12.74 -25.28
C LEU A 354 -13.48 12.17 -23.99
N TYR A 355 -13.78 12.99 -22.98
CA TYR A 355 -14.21 12.47 -21.68
C TYR A 355 -15.67 12.02 -21.68
N GLU A 356 -16.57 12.75 -22.34
CA GLU A 356 -18.00 12.39 -22.47
C GLU A 356 -18.20 10.98 -23.05
N THR A 357 -17.36 10.56 -23.99
CA THR A 357 -17.42 9.23 -24.61
C THR A 357 -16.65 8.15 -23.86
N ARG A 358 -15.75 8.53 -22.94
CA ARG A 358 -14.86 7.60 -22.22
C ARG A 358 -15.37 7.23 -20.84
N ILE A 359 -16.13 8.10 -20.19
CA ILE A 359 -16.69 7.86 -18.86
C ILE A 359 -18.06 7.19 -19.00
N PRO A 360 -18.26 5.97 -18.49
CA PRO A 360 -19.58 5.33 -18.51
C PRO A 360 -20.63 6.15 -17.74
N SER A 361 -21.90 6.09 -18.16
CA SER A 361 -22.98 6.85 -17.49
C SER A 361 -23.33 6.35 -16.08
N GLY A 362 -23.00 5.10 -15.74
CA GLY A 362 -23.31 4.47 -14.45
C GLY A 362 -22.29 4.75 -13.33
N VAL A 363 -21.32 5.62 -13.56
CA VAL A 363 -20.26 5.92 -12.58
C VAL A 363 -20.79 6.65 -11.37
N GLN A 364 -20.03 6.57 -10.27
CA GLN A 364 -20.28 7.31 -9.04
C GLN A 364 -19.25 8.41 -8.88
N TRP A 365 -19.63 9.53 -8.25
CA TRP A 365 -18.72 10.65 -8.02
C TRP A 365 -18.17 10.61 -6.61
N ALA A 366 -16.85 10.55 -6.48
CA ALA A 366 -16.14 10.58 -5.21
C ALA A 366 -15.69 12.00 -4.87
N ASP A 367 -15.60 12.27 -3.57
CA ASP A 367 -15.06 13.51 -2.99
C ASP A 367 -15.69 14.80 -3.57
N PRO A 368 -16.98 15.07 -3.28
CA PRO A 368 -17.67 16.24 -3.83
C PRO A 368 -17.07 17.58 -3.33
N ASN A 369 -16.41 17.58 -2.17
CA ASN A 369 -15.83 18.76 -1.54
C ASN A 369 -14.29 18.77 -1.67
N TRP A 370 -13.76 18.23 -2.77
CA TRP A 370 -12.32 17.98 -2.97
C TRP A 370 -11.41 19.22 -2.90
N ILE A 371 -11.98 20.43 -2.90
CA ILE A 371 -11.24 21.70 -2.75
C ILE A 371 -10.95 21.99 -1.27
N ASP A 372 -11.85 21.59 -0.37
CA ASP A 372 -11.72 21.88 1.06
C ASP A 372 -10.54 21.11 1.63
N LEU A 373 -9.58 21.81 2.23
CA LEU A 373 -8.41 21.19 2.83
C LEU A 373 -8.76 20.63 4.21
N ALA A 374 -8.51 19.34 4.43
CA ALA A 374 -8.73 18.72 5.72
C ALA A 374 -7.84 19.36 6.81
N PRO A 375 -8.33 19.49 8.06
CA PRO A 375 -7.51 19.99 9.14
C PRO A 375 -6.40 19.00 9.50
N VAL A 376 -5.22 19.50 9.85
CA VAL A 376 -4.13 18.67 10.37
C VAL A 376 -4.53 18.11 11.74
N PRO A 377 -4.41 16.80 11.99
CA PRO A 377 -4.75 16.23 13.29
C PRO A 377 -3.88 16.81 14.40
N VAL A 378 -4.49 17.48 15.38
CA VAL A 378 -3.81 17.83 16.64
C VAL A 378 -3.88 16.59 17.52
N ARG A 379 -2.75 15.89 17.69
CA ARG A 379 -2.73 14.71 18.57
C ARG A 379 -2.91 15.17 20.01
N ALA A 380 -4.14 15.08 20.53
CA ALA A 380 -4.40 15.27 21.94
C ALA A 380 -3.52 14.29 22.74
N ALA A 381 -2.93 14.76 23.84
CA ALA A 381 -2.42 13.85 24.85
C ALA A 381 -3.63 13.06 25.35
N ASN A 382 -3.72 11.77 25.04
CA ASN A 382 -4.79 10.95 25.61
C ASN A 382 -4.69 11.07 27.14
N PRO A 383 -5.79 11.34 27.86
CA PRO A 383 -5.80 11.13 29.29
C PRO A 383 -5.39 9.68 29.54
N ILE A 384 -4.43 9.50 30.43
CA ILE A 384 -3.99 8.19 30.90
C ILE A 384 -5.25 7.42 31.28
N GLU A 385 -5.57 6.37 30.53
CA GLU A 385 -6.55 5.38 30.97
C GLU A 385 -5.95 4.79 32.24
N SER A 386 -6.49 5.24 33.39
CA SER A 386 -6.01 4.83 34.71
C SER A 386 -5.99 3.31 34.72
N ALA A 387 -4.80 2.75 34.97
CA ALA A 387 -4.66 1.33 35.22
C ALA A 387 -5.75 0.92 36.23
N PRO A 388 -6.43 -0.23 36.04
CA PRO A 388 -7.34 -0.72 37.05
C PRO A 388 -6.56 -0.79 38.37
N ALA A 389 -7.14 -0.20 39.42
CA ALA A 389 -6.54 -0.19 40.74
C ALA A 389 -6.08 -1.61 41.10
N PRO A 390 -4.92 -1.77 41.75
CA PRO A 390 -4.47 -3.09 42.16
C PRO A 390 -5.56 -3.69 43.05
N THR A 391 -6.10 -4.83 42.63
CA THR A 391 -6.95 -5.66 43.48
C THR A 391 -6.14 -6.01 44.72
N GLU A 392 -6.54 -5.47 45.87
CA GLU A 392 -6.01 -5.84 47.17
C GLU A 392 -6.18 -7.35 47.34
N HIS A 393 -5.07 -8.07 47.34
CA HIS A 393 -5.06 -9.44 47.82
C HIS A 393 -5.32 -9.41 49.33
N PRO A 394 -6.29 -10.18 49.86
CA PRO A 394 -6.45 -10.29 51.30
C PRO A 394 -5.17 -10.87 51.91
N ALA A 395 -4.69 -10.20 52.96
CA ALA A 395 -3.49 -10.59 53.69
C ALA A 395 -3.56 -12.07 54.14
N PRO A 396 -2.43 -12.81 54.10
CA PRO A 396 -2.41 -14.19 54.58
C PRO A 396 -2.77 -14.22 56.07
N ALA A 397 -3.75 -15.05 56.40
CA ALA A 397 -4.18 -15.29 57.78
C ALA A 397 -2.97 -15.75 58.61
N ALA A 398 -2.76 -15.06 59.75
CA ALA A 398 -1.71 -15.38 60.70
C ALA A 398 -1.84 -16.83 61.17
N VAL A 399 -0.78 -17.62 60.98
CA VAL A 399 -0.62 -18.95 61.54
C VAL A 399 -0.55 -18.80 63.06
N ALA A 400 -1.59 -19.26 63.76
CA ALA A 400 -1.61 -19.33 65.21
C ALA A 400 -0.52 -20.31 65.68
N THR A 401 0.52 -19.79 66.30
CA THR A 401 1.53 -20.54 67.05
C THR A 401 0.86 -21.24 68.22
N ARG A 402 0.90 -22.58 68.25
CA ARG A 402 0.51 -23.37 69.42
C ARG A 402 1.47 -23.06 70.58
N PRO A 403 0.97 -22.84 71.80
CA PRO A 403 1.82 -22.81 72.97
C PRO A 403 2.26 -24.23 73.32
N THR A 404 3.56 -24.44 73.35
CA THR A 404 4.20 -25.55 74.07
C THR A 404 4.11 -25.26 75.56
N THR A 405 3.56 -26.19 76.33
CA THR A 405 3.78 -26.28 77.77
C THR A 405 4.34 -27.66 78.10
N PRO A 406 5.29 -27.75 79.06
CA PRO A 406 5.96 -28.99 79.46
C PRO A 406 5.05 -29.98 80.18
#